data_AF-A8SZQ6-F1
#
_entry.id   AF-A8SZQ6-F1
#
_cell.length_a   1.000
_cell.length_b   1.000
_cell.length_c   1.000
_cell.angle_alpha   90.00
_cell.angle_beta   90.00
_cell.angle_gamma   90.00
#
_symmetry.space_group_name_H-M   'P 1'
#
loop_
_entity.id
_entity.type
_entity.pdbx_description
1 polymer ?
#
loop_
_entity_poly.entity_id
_entity_poly.type
_entity_poly.pdbx_seq_one_letter_code
_entity_poly.pdbx_strand_id
1 'polypeptide(L)'
;MKLKETTLSEPTLTNLKAVEYQWVRTMYVEGYKEDEINHYIQTCFGGDNTFADLFRRVALQQESLYTLLQYVGCAPSSREF
;
A
#
# COMPACT_ATOMS: atom_id res chain seq x y z
N MET A 1 11.27 -16.03 -0.38
CA MET A 1 10.57 -14.81 0.07
C MET A 1 9.25 -14.78 -0.68
N LYS A 2 8.14 -15.21 -0.06
CA LYS A 2 6.82 -15.12 -0.71
C LYS A 2 6.40 -13.66 -0.61
N LEU A 3 6.38 -12.94 -1.74
CA LEU A 3 5.64 -11.67 -1.82
C LEU A 3 4.24 -11.97 -1.29
N LYS A 4 3.86 -11.34 -0.16
CA LYS A 4 2.50 -11.45 0.36
C LYS A 4 1.58 -11.02 -0.77
N GLU A 5 0.59 -11.86 -1.09
CA GLU A 5 -0.16 -11.95 -2.35
C GLU A 5 -0.94 -10.67 -2.72
N THR A 6 -0.23 -9.57 -2.96
CA THR A 6 -0.79 -8.40 -3.61
C THR A 6 -0.63 -8.54 -5.13
N THR A 7 -1.63 -8.07 -5.86
CA THR A 7 -1.60 -7.97 -7.32
C THR A 7 -0.82 -6.74 -7.81
N LEU A 8 -0.39 -5.86 -6.89
CA LEU A 8 0.37 -4.66 -7.23
C LEU A 8 1.84 -4.98 -7.54
N SER A 9 2.36 -4.32 -8.57
CA SER A 9 3.77 -4.42 -8.96
C SER A 9 4.64 -3.41 -8.21
N GLU A 10 5.94 -3.69 -8.06
CA GLU A 10 6.93 -2.75 -7.51
C GLU A 10 6.85 -1.30 -8.07
N PRO A 11 6.73 -1.07 -9.40
CA PRO A 11 6.57 0.29 -9.94
C PRO A 11 5.30 0.99 -9.46
N THR A 12 4.21 0.25 -9.19
CA THR A 12 3.00 0.81 -8.60
C THR A 12 3.27 1.20 -7.15
N LEU A 13 3.83 0.27 -6.36
CA LEU A 13 4.10 0.49 -4.94
C LEU A 13 5.04 1.67 -4.71
N THR A 14 6.08 1.82 -5.53
CA THR A 14 7.08 2.90 -5.41
C THR A 14 6.62 4.26 -5.96
N ASN A 15 5.53 4.29 -6.72
CA ASN A 15 4.99 5.50 -7.31
C ASN A 15 3.79 6.03 -6.51
N LEU A 16 4.02 6.95 -5.57
CA LEU A 16 2.95 7.60 -4.78
C LEU A 16 1.93 8.41 -5.62
N LYS A 17 2.20 8.62 -6.90
CA LYS A 17 1.27 9.25 -7.86
C LYS A 17 0.44 8.24 -8.66
N ALA A 18 0.64 6.93 -8.44
CA ALA A 18 -0.13 5.89 -9.10
C ALA A 18 -1.62 6.00 -8.73
N VAL A 19 -2.48 5.51 -9.63
CA VAL A 19 -3.93 5.64 -9.52
C VAL A 19 -4.48 4.94 -8.26
N GLU A 20 -3.81 3.89 -7.81
CA GLU A 20 -4.14 3.11 -6.62
C GLU A 20 -4.02 3.95 -5.35
N TYR A 21 -2.99 4.78 -5.24
CA TYR A 21 -2.83 5.72 -4.12
C TYR A 21 -3.84 6.87 -4.20
N GLN A 22 -4.12 7.38 -5.41
CA GLN A 22 -5.14 8.41 -5.60
C GLN A 22 -6.53 7.90 -5.23
N TRP A 23 -6.86 6.67 -5.63
CA TRP A 23 -8.13 6.02 -5.31
C TRP A 23 -8.37 5.91 -3.80
N VAL A 24 -7.33 5.52 -3.04
CA VAL A 24 -7.42 5.49 -1.57
C VAL A 24 -7.66 6.89 -0.97
N ARG A 25 -6.96 7.92 -1.48
CA ARG A 25 -7.18 9.30 -1.03
C ARG A 25 -8.59 9.78 -1.33
N THR A 26 -9.13 9.41 -2.50
CA THR A 26 -10.50 9.73 -2.87
C THR A 26 -11.50 9.10 -1.91
N MET A 27 -11.39 7.80 -1.62
CA MET A 27 -12.27 7.15 -0.62
C MET A 27 -12.17 7.80 0.76
N TYR A 28 -10.97 8.21 1.19
CA TYR A 28 -10.80 8.94 2.45
C TYR A 28 -11.52 10.29 2.44
N VAL A 29 -11.41 11.06 1.35
CA VAL A 29 -12.10 12.35 1.18
C VAL A 29 -13.62 12.19 1.10
N GLU A 30 -14.10 11.09 0.53
CA GLU A 30 -15.52 10.72 0.48
C GLU A 30 -16.09 10.28 1.84
N GLY A 31 -15.24 10.13 2.87
CA GLY A 31 -15.65 9.86 4.24
C GLY A 31 -15.76 8.37 4.58
N TYR A 32 -15.19 7.48 3.77
CA TYR A 32 -15.11 6.05 4.10
C TYR A 32 -14.25 5.83 5.35
N LYS A 33 -14.65 4.88 6.20
CA LYS A 33 -13.89 4.53 7.40
C LYS A 33 -12.64 3.73 7.05
N GLU A 34 -11.68 3.73 7.97
CA GLU A 34 -10.41 3.02 7.79
C GLU A 34 -10.59 1.53 7.49
N ASP A 35 -11.53 0.86 8.17
CA ASP A 35 -11.86 -0.55 7.96
C ASP A 35 -12.48 -0.81 6.58
N GLU A 36 -13.35 0.09 6.11
CA GLU A 36 -13.97 0.00 4.78
C GLU A 36 -12.91 0.17 3.68
N ILE A 37 -12.05 1.18 3.82
CA ILE A 37 -10.93 1.41 2.88
C ILE A 37 -10.00 0.19 2.86
N ASN A 38 -9.64 -0.35 4.03
CA ASN A 38 -8.79 -1.53 4.12
C ASN A 38 -9.44 -2.76 3.47
N HIS A 39 -10.74 -2.95 3.67
CA HIS A 39 -11.52 -4.01 3.03
C HIS A 39 -11.49 -3.91 1.50
N TYR A 40 -11.69 -2.70 0.96
CA TYR A 40 -11.61 -2.48 -0.49
C TYR A 40 -10.20 -2.69 -1.05
N ILE A 41 -9.17 -2.23 -0.34
CA ILE A 41 -7.77 -2.49 -0.71
C ILE A 41 -7.51 -3.99 -0.82
N GLN A 42 -7.93 -4.79 0.16
CA GLN A 42 -7.75 -6.25 0.10
C GLN A 42 -8.51 -6.88 -1.06
N THR A 43 -9.76 -6.45 -1.26
CA THR A 43 -10.63 -7.02 -2.30
C THR A 43 -10.09 -6.72 -3.70
N CYS A 44 -9.53 -5.53 -3.91
CA CYS A 44 -9.03 -5.11 -5.23
C CYS A 44 -7.57 -5.48 -5.47
N PHE A 45 -6.72 -5.34 -4.46
CA PHE A 45 -5.27 -5.45 -4.58
C PHE A 45 -4.69 -6.69 -3.90
N GLY A 46 -5.52 -7.49 -3.22
CA GLY A 46 -5.05 -8.64 -2.43
C GLY A 46 -4.27 -8.21 -1.18
N GLY A 47 -3.37 -9.08 -0.74
CA GLY A 47 -2.62 -8.90 0.50
C GLY A 47 -3.44 -9.22 1.76
N ASP A 48 -2.88 -8.89 2.92
CA ASP A 48 -3.49 -9.12 4.23
C ASP A 48 -3.85 -7.80 4.94
N ASN A 49 -4.38 -7.88 6.16
CA ASN A 49 -4.83 -6.70 6.93
C ASN A 49 -3.71 -5.68 7.14
N THR A 50 -2.49 -6.16 7.37
CA THR A 50 -1.34 -5.29 7.56
C THR A 50 -0.90 -4.63 6.26
N PHE A 51 -0.96 -5.33 5.11
CA PHE A 51 -0.73 -4.69 3.81
C PHE A 51 -1.72 -3.54 3.59
N ALA A 52 -3.01 -3.81 3.78
CA ALA A 52 -4.05 -2.83 3.50
C ALA A 52 -3.93 -1.58 4.39
N ASP A 53 -3.68 -1.78 5.69
CA ASP A 53 -3.45 -0.67 6.63
C ASP A 53 -2.20 0.14 6.25
N LEU A 54 -1.08 -0.52 5.94
CA LEU A 54 0.15 0.17 5.53
C LEU A 54 -0.04 0.92 4.22
N PHE A 55 -0.66 0.30 3.21
CA PHE A 55 -0.92 0.94 1.92
C PHE A 55 -1.79 2.19 2.09
N ARG A 56 -2.85 2.09 2.89
CA ARG A 56 -3.71 3.22 3.24
C ARG A 56 -2.94 4.34 3.94
N ARG A 57 -2.16 4.03 4.98
CA ARG A 57 -1.38 5.03 5.71
C ARG A 57 -0.33 5.71 4.82
N VAL A 58 0.33 4.98 3.94
CA VAL A 58 1.25 5.55 2.95
C VAL A 58 0.50 6.45 1.96
N ALA A 59 -0.67 6.03 1.47
CA ALA A 59 -1.51 6.86 0.62
C ALA A 59 -1.85 8.20 1.29
N LEU A 60 -2.15 8.18 2.59
CA LEU A 60 -2.50 9.35 3.39
C LEU A 60 -1.30 10.11 3.97
N GLN A 61 -0.07 9.76 3.60
CA GLN A 61 1.18 10.35 4.14
C GLN A 61 1.33 10.22 5.67
N GLN A 62 0.68 9.22 6.26
CA GLN A 62 0.76 8.89 7.69
C GLN A 62 1.86 7.89 8.00
N GLU A 63 2.32 7.15 6.99
CA GLU A 63 3.44 6.20 7.08
C GLU A 63 4.41 6.40 5.92
N SER A 64 5.65 5.93 6.12
CA SER A 64 6.68 5.99 5.08
C SER A 64 6.47 4.90 4.04
N LEU A 65 6.74 5.23 2.77
CA LEU A 65 6.80 4.24 1.68
C LEU A 65 7.77 3.09 2.01
N TYR A 66 8.88 3.40 2.70
CA TYR A 66 9.85 2.40 3.12
C TYR A 66 9.24 1.30 4.00
N THR A 67 8.38 1.65 4.97
CA THR A 67 7.69 0.68 5.83
C THR A 67 6.88 -0.32 4.99
N LEU A 68 6.14 0.19 4.00
CA LEU A 68 5.35 -0.63 3.08
C LEU A 68 6.25 -1.53 2.21
N LEU A 69 7.32 -1.00 1.63
CA LEU A 69 8.26 -1.77 0.81
C LEU A 69 8.98 -2.85 1.64
N GLN A 70 9.38 -2.55 2.87
CA GLN A 70 9.95 -3.54 3.79
C GLN A 70 8.96 -4.66 4.08
N TYR A 71 7.69 -4.30 4.27
CA TYR A 71 6.63 -5.26 4.54
C TYR A 71 6.35 -6.21 3.36
N VAL A 72 6.27 -5.67 2.14
CA VAL A 72 6.05 -6.50 0.94
C VAL A 72 7.30 -7.27 0.49
N GLY A 73 8.44 -7.02 1.14
CA GLY A 73 9.71 -7.63 0.78
C GLY A 73 10.38 -7.01 -0.45
N CYS A 74 9.97 -5.81 -0.82
CA CYS A 74 10.53 -5.00 -1.91
C CYS A 74 11.47 -3.92 -1.39
N ALA A 75 11.76 -3.86 -0.08
CA ALA A 75 12.73 -2.91 0.42
C ALA A 75 14.08 -3.19 -0.25
N PRO A 76 14.71 -2.18 -0.90
CA PRO A 76 16.09 -2.34 -1.32
C PRO A 76 16.87 -2.65 -0.06
N SER A 77 17.50 -3.82 -0.05
CA SER A 77 18.43 -4.18 1.01
C SER A 77 19.46 -3.06 1.07
N SER A 78 19.93 -2.67 2.26
CA SER A 78 21.04 -1.71 2.43
C SER A 78 22.41 -2.20 1.88
N ARG A 79 22.37 -3.06 0.86
CA ARG A 79 23.41 -3.40 -0.10
C ARG A 79 22.66 -3.23 -1.43
N GLU A 80 22.82 -2.13 -2.15
CA GLU A 80 24.00 -1.81 -2.94
C GLU A 80 24.15 -0.29 -3.07
N PHE A 81 25.40 0.16 -3.06
CA PHE A 81 25.87 1.54 -3.20
C PHE A 81 25.62 2.11 -4.60
#